data_AF-A0A3M1PWJ8-F1
#
_entry.id   AF-A0A3M1PWJ8-F1
#
_cell.length_a   1.000
_cell.length_b   1.000
_cell.length_c   1.000
_cell.angle_alpha   90.00
_cell.angle_beta   90.00
_cell.angle_gamma   90.00
#
_symmetry.space_group_name_H-M   'P 1'
#
loop_
_entity.id
_entity.type
_entity.pdbx_description
1 polymer ?
#
loop_
_entity_poly.entity_id
_entity_poly.type
_entity_poly.pdbx_seq_one_letter_code
_entity_poly.pdbx_strand_id
1 'polypeptide(L)'
;GRVWRMYHFIEGTRTFTSPRSSAQATAAARAFGEFQALLADLPSPPLHETIPHFHDTPRRFAALRTSIADDAHRRAANAADEIAFCLAREASAGLLTDLHRRGAIPQRIVHNDAKISNVLFDDAGREAICVVDLDTVMPGLSLYDFGDMVRSMACSAAEDERDLSRVEVSPERFAALAAGYLEATGNLLVPAEREHLVDAARIITLEQGVRFLTDYLDGDRYYQTKRLNHNLDRCRTQLKLVASIERQAATLRRAASA
;
A
#
# COMPACT_ATOMS: atom_id res chain seq x y z
N GLY A 1 7.86 24.95 -19.55
CA GLY A 1 8.19 23.80 -20.41
C GLY A 1 7.55 22.54 -19.83
N ARG A 2 7.48 21.44 -20.60
CA ARG A 2 7.14 20.12 -20.06
C ARG A 2 8.44 19.38 -19.69
N VAL A 3 8.42 18.57 -18.63
CA VAL A 3 9.56 17.76 -18.19
C VAL A 3 9.45 16.38 -18.84
N TRP A 4 10.57 15.86 -19.37
CA TRP A 4 10.63 14.57 -20.07
C TRP A 4 11.81 13.75 -19.58
N ARG A 5 11.66 12.42 -19.60
CA ARG A 5 12.71 11.43 -19.32
C ARG A 5 12.54 10.22 -20.22
N MET A 6 13.60 9.43 -20.39
CA MET A 6 13.60 8.20 -21.19
C MET A 6 14.31 7.09 -20.45
N TYR A 7 13.81 5.86 -20.58
CA TYR A 7 14.38 4.66 -20.01
C TYR A 7 14.67 3.64 -21.11
N HIS A 8 15.61 2.72 -20.84
CA HIS A 8 15.68 1.51 -21.63
C HIS A 8 14.42 0.68 -21.42
N PHE A 9 13.85 0.18 -22.51
CA PHE A 9 12.77 -0.79 -22.43
C PHE A 9 13.35 -2.13 -22.01
N ILE A 10 12.82 -2.72 -20.95
CA ILE A 10 13.29 -4.00 -20.41
C ILE A 10 12.54 -5.11 -21.15
N GLU A 11 13.14 -5.61 -22.22
CA GLU A 11 12.58 -6.66 -23.09
C GLU A 11 12.35 -7.99 -22.35
N GLY A 12 11.42 -8.80 -22.86
CA GLY A 12 11.12 -10.12 -22.29
C GLY A 12 10.40 -10.06 -20.94
N THR A 13 9.78 -8.92 -20.63
CA THR A 13 9.08 -8.71 -19.37
C THR A 13 7.61 -8.30 -19.53
N ARG A 14 6.84 -8.50 -18.47
CA ARG A 14 5.44 -8.06 -18.36
C ARG A 14 5.06 -7.69 -16.94
N THR A 15 4.08 -6.80 -16.83
CA THR A 15 3.45 -6.41 -15.56
C THR A 15 2.10 -7.10 -15.36
N PHE A 16 1.65 -7.16 -14.13
CA PHE A 16 0.31 -7.64 -13.78
C PHE A 16 -0.42 -6.58 -12.95
N THR A 17 -1.75 -6.61 -12.98
CA THR A 17 -2.60 -5.78 -12.11
C THR A 17 -3.04 -6.51 -10.85
N SER A 18 -2.90 -7.84 -10.81
CA SER A 18 -3.17 -8.70 -9.66
C SER A 18 -2.37 -10.01 -9.81
N PRO A 19 -1.86 -10.61 -8.71
CA PRO A 19 -1.11 -11.85 -8.79
C PRO A 19 -1.97 -13.05 -9.21
N ARG A 20 -1.50 -13.82 -10.18
CA ARG A 20 -2.17 -15.03 -10.68
C ARG A 20 -2.06 -16.24 -9.75
N SER A 21 -1.06 -16.25 -8.87
CA SER A 21 -0.82 -17.33 -7.90
C SER A 21 -0.12 -16.81 -6.65
N SER A 22 -0.09 -17.60 -5.59
CA SER A 22 0.67 -17.32 -4.38
C SER A 22 2.18 -17.28 -4.66
N ALA A 23 2.68 -18.15 -5.55
CA ALA A 23 4.09 -18.13 -5.97
C ALA A 23 4.48 -16.80 -6.64
N GLN A 24 3.60 -16.23 -7.47
CA GLN A 24 3.84 -14.92 -8.08
C GLN A 24 3.83 -13.79 -7.03
N ALA A 25 2.95 -13.87 -6.03
CA ALA A 25 2.94 -12.94 -4.92
C ALA A 25 4.24 -13.02 -4.09
N THR A 26 4.73 -14.23 -3.81
CA THR A 26 6.04 -14.44 -3.16
C THR A 26 7.18 -13.82 -3.97
N ALA A 27 7.20 -14.03 -5.30
CA ALA A 27 8.23 -13.46 -6.16
C ALA A 27 8.21 -11.92 -6.16
N ALA A 28 7.03 -11.29 -6.23
CA ALA A 28 6.92 -9.82 -6.09
C ALA A 28 7.40 -9.32 -4.73
N ALA A 29 6.97 -9.98 -3.65
CA ALA A 29 7.35 -9.57 -2.30
C ALA A 29 8.85 -9.73 -2.04
N ARG A 30 9.45 -10.80 -2.59
CA ARG A 30 10.89 -11.00 -2.60
C ARG A 30 11.61 -9.86 -3.32
N ALA A 31 11.15 -9.47 -4.51
CA ALA A 31 11.74 -8.38 -5.27
C ALA A 31 11.73 -7.04 -4.50
N PHE A 32 10.65 -6.70 -3.80
CA PHE A 32 10.62 -5.50 -2.94
C PHE A 32 11.51 -5.63 -1.70
N GLY A 33 11.60 -6.82 -1.11
CA GLY A 33 12.53 -7.06 0.01
C GLY A 33 14.01 -6.96 -0.41
N GLU A 34 14.35 -7.50 -1.59
CA GLU A 34 15.69 -7.41 -2.19
C GLU A 34 16.01 -5.96 -2.55
N PHE A 35 15.06 -5.24 -3.14
CA PHE A 35 15.16 -3.81 -3.41
C PHE A 35 15.49 -3.03 -2.13
N GLN A 36 14.78 -3.30 -1.03
CA GLN A 36 15.05 -2.63 0.23
C GLN A 36 16.43 -3.01 0.81
N ALA A 37 16.83 -4.28 0.71
CA ALA A 37 18.12 -4.74 1.17
C ALA A 37 19.28 -4.11 0.38
N LEU A 38 19.14 -3.95 -0.93
CA LEU A 38 20.12 -3.28 -1.80
C LEU A 38 20.32 -1.79 -1.49
N LEU A 39 19.35 -1.17 -0.81
CA LEU A 39 19.40 0.25 -0.45
C LEU A 39 19.75 0.47 1.03
N ALA A 40 19.98 -0.60 1.80
CA ALA A 40 20.19 -0.53 3.24
C ALA A 40 21.51 0.14 3.63
N ASP A 41 22.52 0.09 2.77
CA ASP A 41 23.86 0.65 2.97
C ASP A 41 24.12 1.91 2.12
N LEU A 42 23.07 2.54 1.58
CA LEU A 42 23.19 3.80 0.87
C LEU A 42 23.92 4.86 1.73
N PRO A 43 24.95 5.53 1.20
CA PRO A 43 25.71 6.49 1.97
C PRO A 43 24.87 7.73 2.31
N SER A 44 25.23 8.39 3.41
CA SER A 44 24.69 9.70 3.78
C SER A 44 25.11 10.78 2.77
N PRO A 45 24.28 11.80 2.50
CA PRO A 45 22.94 12.04 3.05
C PRO A 45 21.87 11.11 2.46
N PRO A 46 20.75 10.87 3.18
CA PRO A 46 19.61 10.12 2.63
C PRO A 46 19.08 10.74 1.33
N LEU A 47 18.36 9.92 0.55
CA LEU A 47 17.61 10.42 -0.61
C LEU A 47 16.64 11.54 -0.23
N HIS A 48 16.36 12.42 -1.17
CA HIS A 48 15.39 13.50 -0.98
C HIS A 48 13.96 12.97 -0.91
N GLU A 49 13.13 13.58 -0.07
CA GLU A 49 11.70 13.35 -0.05
C GLU A 49 11.06 14.01 -1.29
N THR A 50 10.55 13.20 -2.22
CA THR A 50 9.96 13.70 -3.48
C THR A 50 8.54 14.22 -3.27
N ILE A 51 7.78 13.59 -2.37
CA ILE A 51 6.45 14.02 -1.95
C ILE A 51 6.41 14.07 -0.43
N PRO A 52 6.50 15.27 0.17
CA PRO A 52 6.41 15.43 1.60
C PRO A 52 5.16 14.78 2.21
N HIS A 53 5.35 14.03 3.28
CA HIS A 53 4.27 13.42 4.06
C HIS A 53 3.44 12.40 3.27
N PHE A 54 4.08 11.63 2.39
CA PHE A 54 3.39 10.70 1.50
C PHE A 54 2.53 9.66 2.24
N HIS A 55 3.10 8.99 3.25
CA HIS A 55 2.40 8.05 4.14
C HIS A 55 2.18 8.60 5.57
N ASP A 56 1.93 9.91 5.68
CA ASP A 56 1.46 10.51 6.93
C ASP A 56 -0.06 10.33 7.02
N THR A 57 -0.48 9.15 7.49
CA THR A 57 -1.90 8.78 7.60
C THR A 57 -2.70 9.77 8.47
N PRO A 58 -2.21 10.28 9.62
CA PRO A 58 -2.89 11.35 10.36
C PRO A 58 -3.19 12.60 9.52
N ARG A 59 -2.25 13.05 8.67
CA ARG A 59 -2.52 14.16 7.74
C ARG A 59 -3.56 13.82 6.68
N ARG A 60 -3.62 12.57 6.21
CA ARG A 60 -4.68 12.13 5.28
C ARG A 60 -6.06 12.22 5.93
N PHE A 61 -6.17 11.89 7.22
CA PHE A 61 -7.41 12.07 7.97
C PHE A 61 -7.78 13.54 8.20
N ALA A 62 -6.81 14.41 8.48
CA ALA A 62 -7.04 15.85 8.57
C ALA A 62 -7.57 16.45 7.25
N ALA A 63 -7.01 16.01 6.11
CA ALA A 63 -7.50 16.38 4.79
C ALA A 63 -8.95 15.88 4.57
N LEU A 64 -9.23 14.61 4.90
CA LEU A 64 -10.60 14.07 4.81
C LEU A 64 -11.61 14.88 5.64
N ARG A 65 -11.27 15.25 6.88
CA ARG A 65 -12.14 16.10 7.72
C ARG A 65 -12.45 17.45 7.07
N THR A 66 -11.45 18.04 6.42
CA THR A 66 -11.61 19.30 5.68
C THR A 66 -12.58 19.12 4.51
N SER A 67 -12.35 18.11 3.66
CA SER A 67 -13.24 17.80 2.53
C SER A 67 -14.67 17.46 2.94
N ILE A 68 -14.87 16.80 4.08
CA ILE A 68 -16.21 16.53 4.64
C ILE A 68 -16.89 17.84 5.08
N ALA A 69 -16.15 18.74 5.72
CA ALA A 69 -16.71 20.01 6.21
C ALA A 69 -17.05 20.96 5.06
N ASP A 70 -16.20 21.00 4.02
CA ASP A 70 -16.40 21.84 2.85
C ASP A 70 -17.53 21.30 1.95
N ASP A 71 -17.61 19.98 1.79
CA ASP A 71 -18.56 19.26 0.93
C ASP A 71 -18.81 19.97 -0.41
N ALA A 72 -17.73 20.47 -1.03
CA ALA A 72 -17.78 21.40 -2.16
C ALA A 72 -18.58 20.85 -3.36
N HIS A 73 -18.66 19.53 -3.49
CA HIS A 73 -19.37 18.82 -4.55
C HIS A 73 -20.69 18.17 -4.08
N ARG A 74 -21.13 18.38 -2.83
CA ARG A 74 -22.36 17.84 -2.24
C ARG A 74 -22.44 16.31 -2.32
N ARG A 75 -21.31 15.66 -2.04
CA ARG A 75 -21.11 14.21 -2.16
C ARG A 75 -21.04 13.50 -0.82
N ALA A 76 -20.87 14.23 0.30
CA ALA A 76 -20.73 13.64 1.62
C ALA A 76 -21.92 12.74 2.00
N ALA A 77 -23.15 13.16 1.67
CA ALA A 77 -24.36 12.36 1.94
C ALA A 77 -24.36 11.01 1.21
N ASN A 78 -23.73 10.92 0.03
CA ASN A 78 -23.65 9.67 -0.75
C ASN A 78 -22.54 8.73 -0.26
N ALA A 79 -21.69 9.19 0.65
CA ALA A 79 -20.55 8.46 1.19
C ALA A 79 -20.58 8.39 2.73
N ALA A 80 -21.77 8.50 3.34
CA ALA A 80 -21.91 8.62 4.79
C ALA A 80 -21.36 7.39 5.54
N ASP A 81 -21.58 6.19 5.01
CA ASP A 81 -21.11 4.94 5.61
C ASP A 81 -19.58 4.83 5.52
N GLU A 82 -19.00 5.22 4.39
CA GLU A 82 -17.55 5.24 4.17
C GLU A 82 -16.86 6.28 5.08
N ILE A 83 -17.46 7.47 5.22
CA ILE A 83 -17.01 8.50 6.16
C ILE A 83 -17.03 7.96 7.60
N ALA A 84 -18.16 7.39 8.03
CA ALA A 84 -18.29 6.84 9.37
C ALA A 84 -17.28 5.73 9.64
N PHE A 85 -17.06 4.83 8.66
CA PHE A 85 -16.09 3.75 8.77
C PHE A 85 -14.66 4.27 8.96
N CYS A 86 -14.26 5.29 8.20
CA CYS A 86 -12.96 5.93 8.31
C CYS A 86 -12.79 6.60 9.67
N LEU A 87 -13.72 7.48 10.06
CA LEU A 87 -13.62 8.24 11.31
C LEU A 87 -13.61 7.34 12.56
N ALA A 88 -14.32 6.21 12.53
CA ALA A 88 -14.27 5.23 13.61
C ALA A 88 -12.88 4.61 13.83
N ARG A 89 -11.96 4.71 12.86
CA ARG A 89 -10.61 4.13 12.89
C ARG A 89 -9.49 5.16 12.95
N GLU A 90 -9.82 6.45 12.90
CA GLU A 90 -8.86 7.57 12.89
C GLU A 90 -7.87 7.50 14.06
N ALA A 91 -8.32 7.11 15.25
CA ALA A 91 -7.47 6.98 16.43
C ALA A 91 -6.27 6.02 16.23
N SER A 92 -6.38 5.06 15.31
CA SER A 92 -5.31 4.10 15.00
C SER A 92 -4.41 4.53 13.83
N ALA A 93 -4.74 5.62 13.14
CA ALA A 93 -4.01 6.09 11.96
C ALA A 93 -2.54 6.44 12.26
N GLY A 94 -2.27 6.93 13.47
CA GLY A 94 -0.93 7.35 13.88
C GLY A 94 0.05 6.23 14.21
N LEU A 95 -0.40 4.98 14.35
CA LEU A 95 0.40 3.89 14.96
C LEU A 95 1.81 3.76 14.37
N LEU A 96 1.96 3.72 13.04
CA LEU A 96 3.27 3.59 12.39
C LEU A 96 4.15 4.82 12.63
N THR A 97 3.57 6.02 12.50
CA THR A 97 4.31 7.27 12.75
C THR A 97 4.71 7.42 14.22
N ASP A 98 3.90 6.92 15.15
CA ASP A 98 4.17 6.95 16.59
C ASP A 98 5.25 5.94 16.98
N LEU A 99 5.23 4.74 16.37
CA LEU A 99 6.30 3.74 16.46
C LEU A 99 7.65 4.32 16.01
N HIS A 100 7.65 5.04 14.89
CA HIS A 100 8.85 5.69 14.39
C HIS A 100 9.31 6.82 15.30
N ARG A 101 8.40 7.72 15.71
CA ARG A 101 8.72 8.88 16.56
C ARG A 101 9.32 8.49 17.90
N ARG A 102 8.93 7.33 18.46
CA ARG A 102 9.50 6.79 19.70
C ARG A 102 10.75 5.93 19.50
N GLY A 103 11.25 5.81 18.27
CA GLY A 103 12.45 5.05 17.93
C GLY A 103 12.28 3.52 17.91
N ALA A 104 11.04 3.01 17.92
CA ALA A 104 10.79 1.57 17.93
C ALA A 104 11.01 0.93 16.54
N ILE A 105 10.79 1.70 15.47
CA ILE A 105 11.07 1.28 14.09
C ILE A 105 11.95 2.33 13.39
N PRO A 106 13.02 1.90 12.69
CA PRO A 106 13.94 2.82 12.03
C PRO A 106 13.35 3.40 10.75
N GLN A 107 13.84 4.57 10.37
CA GLN A 107 13.65 5.08 9.00
C GLN A 107 14.52 4.27 8.03
N ARG A 108 14.01 4.00 6.83
CA ARG A 108 14.69 3.29 5.74
C ARG A 108 14.45 4.01 4.42
N ILE A 109 15.19 3.63 3.38
CA ILE A 109 14.77 3.93 2.01
C ILE A 109 13.75 2.87 1.59
N VAL A 110 12.63 3.33 1.05
CA VAL A 110 11.49 2.49 0.68
C VAL A 110 10.91 2.95 -0.66
N HIS A 111 10.13 2.09 -1.30
CA HIS A 111 9.51 2.37 -2.59
C HIS A 111 8.30 3.31 -2.49
N ASN A 112 7.52 3.18 -1.42
CA ASN A 112 6.25 3.85 -1.13
C ASN A 112 5.07 3.53 -2.10
N ASP A 113 5.31 2.83 -3.21
CA ASP A 113 4.26 2.38 -4.14
C ASP A 113 4.49 0.91 -4.56
N ALA A 114 4.49 0.02 -3.57
CA ALA A 114 4.88 -1.37 -3.69
C ALA A 114 3.75 -2.28 -4.23
N LYS A 115 3.07 -1.82 -5.28
CA LYS A 115 2.04 -2.57 -6.00
C LYS A 115 2.64 -3.52 -7.04
N ILE A 116 1.93 -4.61 -7.35
CA ILE A 116 2.43 -5.62 -8.30
C ILE A 116 2.68 -5.07 -9.71
N SER A 117 1.97 -4.01 -10.12
CA SER A 117 2.20 -3.38 -11.43
C SER A 117 3.54 -2.67 -11.53
N ASN A 118 4.21 -2.43 -10.39
CA ASN A 118 5.55 -1.85 -10.30
C ASN A 118 6.64 -2.93 -10.22
N VAL A 119 6.29 -4.19 -10.50
CA VAL A 119 7.23 -5.30 -10.66
C VAL A 119 7.15 -5.82 -12.09
N LEU A 120 8.29 -5.83 -12.77
CA LEU A 120 8.46 -6.52 -14.04
C LEU A 120 8.74 -7.98 -13.78
N PHE A 121 7.97 -8.87 -14.39
CA PHE A 121 8.22 -10.30 -14.38
C PHE A 121 8.72 -10.78 -15.73
N ASP A 122 9.36 -11.95 -15.77
CA ASP A 122 9.65 -12.65 -17.02
C ASP A 122 8.38 -12.90 -17.85
N ASP A 123 8.54 -13.24 -19.13
CA ASP A 123 7.40 -13.51 -20.01
C ASP A 123 6.50 -14.66 -19.52
N ALA A 124 7.02 -15.59 -18.73
CA ALA A 124 6.20 -16.63 -18.12
C ALA A 124 5.39 -16.13 -16.91
N GLY A 125 5.74 -14.97 -16.34
CA GLY A 125 5.14 -14.40 -15.13
C GLY A 125 5.55 -15.11 -13.84
N ARG A 126 6.68 -15.81 -13.85
CA ARG A 126 7.18 -16.65 -12.74
C ARG A 126 8.23 -15.94 -11.91
N GLU A 127 9.19 -15.29 -12.55
CA GLU A 127 10.31 -14.65 -11.87
C GLU A 127 10.16 -13.14 -11.93
N ALA A 128 10.36 -12.47 -10.79
CA ALA A 128 10.43 -11.02 -10.74
C ALA A 128 11.82 -10.57 -11.21
N ILE A 129 11.86 -9.76 -12.25
CA ILE A 129 13.09 -9.29 -12.90
C ILE A 129 13.58 -7.99 -12.25
N CYS A 130 12.68 -7.02 -12.02
CA CYS A 130 13.03 -5.80 -11.30
C CYS A 130 11.81 -5.03 -10.80
N VAL A 131 12.05 -4.15 -9.84
CA VAL A 131 11.13 -3.10 -9.39
C VAL A 131 11.30 -1.86 -10.27
N VAL A 132 10.20 -1.22 -10.64
CA VAL A 132 10.14 0.01 -11.47
C VAL A 132 9.27 1.07 -10.80
N ASP A 133 9.16 2.25 -11.42
CA ASP A 133 8.41 3.40 -10.89
C ASP A 133 9.05 4.01 -9.62
N LEU A 134 10.31 4.43 -9.77
CA LEU A 134 11.15 4.88 -8.66
C LEU A 134 10.87 6.33 -8.18
N ASP A 135 9.74 6.93 -8.58
CA ASP A 135 9.44 8.35 -8.35
C ASP A 135 9.17 8.67 -6.88
N THR A 136 8.71 7.66 -6.15
CA THR A 136 8.42 7.73 -4.72
C THR A 136 9.48 7.01 -3.89
N VAL A 137 10.65 6.68 -4.45
CA VAL A 137 11.76 6.10 -3.69
C VAL A 137 12.42 7.19 -2.85
N MET A 138 12.18 7.14 -1.54
CA MET A 138 12.60 8.16 -0.60
C MET A 138 12.61 7.60 0.84
N PRO A 139 13.05 8.38 1.84
CA PRO A 139 12.96 7.95 3.23
C PRO A 139 11.52 7.65 3.67
N GLY A 140 11.35 6.56 4.41
CA GLY A 140 10.06 6.08 4.93
C GLY A 140 10.24 4.91 5.89
N LEU A 141 9.21 4.08 6.04
CA LEU A 141 9.20 2.91 6.93
C LEU A 141 9.03 1.63 6.09
N SER A 142 9.77 0.57 6.40
CA SER A 142 9.62 -0.75 5.72
C SER A 142 8.18 -1.25 5.68
N LEU A 143 7.43 -0.89 6.71
CA LEU A 143 6.02 -1.21 6.89
C LEU A 143 5.12 -0.54 5.84
N TYR A 144 5.53 0.58 5.25
CA TYR A 144 4.78 1.21 4.18
C TYR A 144 4.75 0.33 2.93
N ASP A 145 5.92 -0.12 2.46
CA ASP A 145 6.03 -1.04 1.32
C ASP A 145 5.30 -2.36 1.61
N PHE A 146 5.50 -2.94 2.80
CA PHE A 146 4.80 -4.17 3.15
C PHE A 146 3.28 -4.01 3.18
N GLY A 147 2.80 -2.91 3.75
CA GLY A 147 1.38 -2.62 3.80
C GLY A 147 0.77 -2.44 2.41
N ASP A 148 1.48 -1.75 1.51
CA ASP A 148 1.03 -1.51 0.14
C ASP A 148 1.06 -2.78 -0.72
N MET A 149 2.05 -3.65 -0.49
CA MET A 149 2.09 -4.99 -1.07
C MET A 149 0.84 -5.80 -0.71
N VAL A 150 0.49 -5.87 0.58
CA VAL A 150 -0.70 -6.61 1.03
C VAL A 150 -1.97 -6.00 0.44
N ARG A 151 -2.10 -4.67 0.46
CA ARG A 151 -3.23 -3.94 -0.13
C ARG A 151 -3.40 -4.29 -1.62
N SER A 152 -2.31 -4.36 -2.39
CA SER A 152 -2.33 -4.60 -3.83
C SER A 152 -2.44 -6.08 -4.22
N MET A 153 -1.95 -7.01 -3.40
CA MET A 153 -1.68 -8.39 -3.83
C MET A 153 -2.38 -9.47 -3.00
N ALA A 154 -2.89 -9.16 -1.80
CA ALA A 154 -3.53 -10.16 -0.95
C ALA A 154 -5.01 -10.42 -1.30
N CYS A 155 -5.57 -9.68 -2.27
CA CYS A 155 -6.92 -9.87 -2.79
C CYS A 155 -6.90 -10.08 -4.31
N SER A 156 -7.75 -10.99 -4.80
CA SER A 156 -7.90 -11.24 -6.23
C SER A 156 -8.90 -10.29 -6.90
N ALA A 157 -9.70 -9.55 -6.14
CA ALA A 157 -10.61 -8.55 -6.68
C ALA A 157 -9.84 -7.33 -7.18
N ALA A 158 -10.39 -6.66 -8.20
CA ALA A 158 -9.83 -5.40 -8.69
C ALA A 158 -9.98 -4.29 -7.63
N GLU A 159 -9.09 -3.29 -7.67
CA GLU A 159 -9.14 -2.15 -6.74
C GLU A 159 -10.46 -1.38 -6.82
N ASP A 160 -11.10 -1.37 -7.98
CA ASP A 160 -12.38 -0.71 -8.28
C ASP A 160 -13.57 -1.68 -8.42
N GLU A 161 -13.46 -2.89 -7.84
CA GLU A 161 -14.51 -3.90 -7.82
C GLU A 161 -15.81 -3.35 -7.20
N ARG A 162 -16.95 -3.60 -7.87
CA ARG A 162 -18.27 -3.18 -7.40
C ARG A 162 -18.99 -4.27 -6.62
N ASP A 163 -18.67 -5.54 -6.90
CA ASP A 163 -19.13 -6.66 -6.10
C ASP A 163 -18.22 -6.89 -4.88
N LEU A 164 -18.55 -6.19 -3.80
CA LEU A 164 -17.80 -6.24 -2.54
C LEU A 164 -17.82 -7.63 -1.86
N SER A 165 -18.66 -8.57 -2.31
CA SER A 165 -18.61 -9.95 -1.80
C SER A 165 -17.31 -10.67 -2.21
N ARG A 166 -16.67 -10.20 -3.28
CA ARG A 166 -15.40 -10.74 -3.81
C ARG A 166 -14.17 -10.15 -3.13
N VAL A 167 -14.35 -9.09 -2.36
CA VAL A 167 -13.25 -8.34 -1.74
C VAL A 167 -12.96 -8.93 -0.36
N GLU A 168 -11.96 -9.80 -0.32
CA GLU A 168 -11.48 -10.43 0.91
C GLU A 168 -9.97 -10.67 0.82
N VAL A 169 -9.28 -10.43 1.93
CA VAL A 169 -7.86 -10.78 2.07
C VAL A 169 -7.74 -12.30 2.14
N SER A 170 -6.89 -12.88 1.29
CA SER A 170 -6.51 -14.28 1.32
C SER A 170 -5.36 -14.49 2.31
N PRO A 171 -5.54 -15.30 3.38
CA PRO A 171 -4.45 -15.66 4.28
C PRO A 171 -3.29 -16.37 3.58
N GLU A 172 -3.59 -17.16 2.55
CA GLU A 172 -2.58 -17.86 1.75
C GLU A 172 -1.69 -16.86 0.99
N ARG A 173 -2.29 -15.88 0.31
CA ARG A 173 -1.53 -14.83 -0.37
C ARG A 173 -0.79 -13.94 0.61
N PHE A 174 -1.40 -13.61 1.75
CA PHE A 174 -0.72 -12.86 2.80
C PHE A 174 0.52 -13.61 3.31
N ALA A 175 0.40 -14.91 3.59
CA ALA A 175 1.53 -15.75 3.99
C ALA A 175 2.62 -15.78 2.90
N ALA A 176 2.23 -15.90 1.64
CA ALA A 176 3.15 -15.88 0.50
C ALA A 176 3.93 -14.56 0.38
N LEU A 177 3.26 -13.43 0.59
CA LEU A 177 3.88 -12.09 0.62
C LEU A 177 4.83 -11.95 1.83
N ALA A 178 4.37 -12.34 3.02
CA ALA A 178 5.18 -12.29 4.24
C ALA A 178 6.46 -13.14 4.10
N ALA A 179 6.33 -14.37 3.61
CA ALA A 179 7.45 -15.27 3.39
C ALA A 179 8.48 -14.67 2.42
N GLY A 180 8.05 -14.21 1.24
CA GLY A 180 8.95 -13.65 0.24
C GLY A 180 9.68 -12.39 0.73
N TYR A 181 8.96 -11.49 1.41
CA TYR A 181 9.54 -10.26 1.94
C TYR A 181 10.51 -10.50 3.10
N LEU A 182 10.13 -11.37 4.06
CA LEU A 182 10.96 -11.68 5.23
C LEU A 182 12.22 -12.47 4.86
N GLU A 183 12.13 -13.36 3.88
CA GLU A 183 13.28 -14.07 3.33
C GLU A 183 14.29 -13.08 2.71
N ALA A 184 13.80 -12.19 1.83
CA ALA A 184 14.64 -11.23 1.12
C ALA A 184 15.26 -10.16 2.02
N THR A 185 14.48 -9.66 2.99
CA THR A 185 14.99 -8.67 3.95
C THR A 185 15.94 -9.29 4.98
N GLY A 186 15.96 -10.62 5.14
CA GLY A 186 16.89 -11.30 6.04
C GLY A 186 16.88 -10.71 7.45
N ASN A 187 18.02 -10.27 7.96
CA ASN A 187 18.15 -9.64 9.29
C ASN A 187 17.96 -8.11 9.28
N LEU A 188 17.56 -7.53 8.15
CA LEU A 188 17.37 -6.08 8.02
C LEU A 188 16.30 -5.57 8.97
N LEU A 189 15.15 -6.26 9.05
CA LEU A 189 14.00 -5.83 9.85
C LEU A 189 14.18 -6.10 11.34
N VAL A 190 13.96 -5.07 12.16
CA VAL A 190 13.97 -5.19 13.62
C VAL A 190 12.71 -5.91 14.12
N PRO A 191 12.71 -6.47 15.34
CA PRO A 191 11.56 -7.21 15.87
C PRO A 191 10.23 -6.43 15.82
N ALA A 192 10.27 -5.12 16.13
CA ALA A 192 9.08 -4.27 16.09
C ALA A 192 8.50 -4.10 14.67
N GLU A 193 9.35 -4.09 13.62
CA GLU A 193 8.85 -4.08 12.23
C GLU A 193 8.13 -5.40 11.92
N ARG A 194 8.66 -6.54 12.36
CA ARG A 194 8.04 -7.86 12.14
C ARG A 194 6.70 -8.01 12.88
N GLU A 195 6.63 -7.50 14.10
CA GLU A 195 5.42 -7.53 14.92
C GLU A 195 4.24 -6.76 14.28
N HIS A 196 4.56 -5.68 13.55
CA HIS A 196 3.58 -4.74 13.02
C HIS A 196 3.23 -4.94 11.53
N LEU A 197 3.59 -6.06 10.91
CA LEU A 197 3.26 -6.36 9.50
C LEU A 197 1.75 -6.32 9.21
N VAL A 198 0.93 -6.91 10.09
CA VAL A 198 -0.54 -6.92 9.94
C VAL A 198 -1.12 -5.52 10.18
N ASP A 199 -0.57 -4.78 11.14
CA ASP A 199 -1.01 -3.41 11.42
C ASP A 199 -0.69 -2.48 10.24
N ALA A 200 0.47 -2.68 9.60
CA ALA A 200 0.88 -1.95 8.42
C ALA A 200 -0.04 -2.20 7.22
N ALA A 201 -0.38 -3.46 6.94
CA ALA A 201 -1.37 -3.81 5.93
C ALA A 201 -2.70 -3.09 6.17
N ARG A 202 -3.18 -3.07 7.42
CA ARG A 202 -4.43 -2.38 7.78
C ARG A 202 -4.32 -0.86 7.56
N ILE A 203 -3.24 -0.24 8.04
CA ILE A 203 -3.07 1.22 8.02
C ILE A 203 -2.88 1.74 6.60
N ILE A 204 -2.04 1.10 5.79
CA ILE A 204 -1.82 1.52 4.40
C ILE A 204 -3.07 1.31 3.54
N THR A 205 -3.80 0.21 3.76
CA THR A 205 -5.11 0.02 3.09
C THR A 205 -6.12 1.10 3.51
N LEU A 206 -6.19 1.43 4.80
CA LEU A 206 -7.06 2.48 5.32
C LEU A 206 -6.67 3.85 4.75
N GLU A 207 -5.37 4.18 4.74
CA GLU A 207 -4.85 5.41 4.17
C GLU A 207 -5.26 5.57 2.70
N GLN A 208 -5.10 4.52 1.90
CA GLN A 208 -5.50 4.54 0.50
C GLN A 208 -7.01 4.71 0.33
N GLY A 209 -7.81 4.07 1.18
CA GLY A 209 -9.27 4.26 1.21
C GLY A 209 -9.66 5.70 1.56
N VAL A 210 -8.99 6.31 2.54
CA VAL A 210 -9.14 7.72 2.91
C VAL A 210 -8.77 8.62 1.74
N ARG A 211 -7.65 8.39 1.07
CA ARG A 211 -7.23 9.17 -0.11
C ARG A 211 -8.26 9.12 -1.24
N PHE A 212 -8.82 7.94 -1.53
CA PHE A 212 -9.88 7.82 -2.52
C PHE A 212 -11.18 8.52 -2.09
N LEU A 213 -11.55 8.44 -0.81
CA LEU A 213 -12.72 9.13 -0.29
C LEU A 213 -12.57 10.65 -0.36
N THR A 214 -11.43 11.18 0.10
CA THR A 214 -11.10 12.60 0.00
C THR A 214 -11.17 13.07 -1.45
N ASP A 215 -10.53 12.36 -2.39
CA ASP A 215 -10.56 12.73 -3.80
C ASP A 215 -11.97 12.67 -4.40
N TYR A 216 -12.80 11.71 -3.99
CA TYR A 216 -14.21 11.66 -4.38
C TYR A 216 -14.98 12.88 -3.89
N LEU A 217 -14.79 13.30 -2.63
CA LEU A 217 -15.45 14.49 -2.07
C LEU A 217 -14.97 15.78 -2.73
N ASP A 218 -13.69 15.83 -3.12
CA ASP A 218 -13.03 16.98 -3.76
C ASP A 218 -13.23 17.04 -5.29
N GLY A 219 -14.07 16.16 -5.85
CA GLY A 219 -14.45 16.20 -7.27
C GLY A 219 -13.50 15.48 -8.21
N ASP A 220 -12.81 14.43 -7.75
CA ASP A 220 -11.98 13.51 -8.54
C ASP A 220 -10.80 14.20 -9.25
N ARG A 221 -9.99 14.94 -8.47
CA ARG A 221 -8.93 15.82 -8.99
C ARG A 221 -7.54 15.17 -9.02
N TYR A 222 -7.30 14.19 -8.15
CA TYR A 222 -6.00 13.56 -7.97
C TYR A 222 -5.89 12.25 -8.75
N TYR A 223 -6.87 11.35 -8.59
CA TYR A 223 -6.86 10.07 -9.28
C TYR A 223 -7.62 10.16 -10.60
N GLN A 224 -7.07 9.52 -11.64
CA GLN A 224 -7.79 9.37 -12.90
C GLN A 224 -9.05 8.52 -12.68
N THR A 225 -10.19 9.05 -13.11
CA THR A 225 -11.49 8.39 -13.08
C THR A 225 -11.96 8.05 -14.50
N LYS A 226 -12.68 6.93 -14.64
CA LYS A 226 -13.20 6.44 -15.93
C LYS A 226 -14.73 6.42 -15.98
N ARG A 227 -15.38 6.67 -14.86
CA ARG A 227 -16.82 6.52 -14.65
C ARG A 227 -17.25 7.31 -13.41
N LEU A 228 -18.54 7.57 -13.30
CA LEU A 228 -19.12 8.15 -12.09
C LEU A 228 -18.84 7.25 -10.88
N ASN A 229 -18.59 7.88 -9.72
CA ASN A 229 -18.32 7.22 -8.44
C ASN A 229 -17.10 6.28 -8.44
N HIS A 230 -16.18 6.41 -9.41
CA HIS A 230 -15.03 5.50 -9.52
C HIS A 230 -14.16 5.50 -8.27
N ASN A 231 -13.84 6.68 -7.72
CA ASN A 231 -13.07 6.79 -6.48
C ASN A 231 -13.87 6.29 -5.26
N LEU A 232 -15.18 6.48 -5.22
CA LEU A 232 -16.01 5.93 -4.14
C LEU A 232 -16.01 4.39 -4.16
N ASP A 233 -16.09 3.77 -5.33
CA ASP A 233 -16.00 2.30 -5.43
C ASP A 233 -14.61 1.78 -5.06
N ARG A 234 -13.54 2.50 -5.45
CA ARG A 234 -12.18 2.19 -4.99
C ARG A 234 -12.06 2.28 -3.47
N CYS A 235 -12.61 3.34 -2.87
CA CYS A 235 -12.68 3.50 -1.42
C CYS A 235 -13.36 2.29 -0.77
N ARG A 236 -14.55 1.90 -1.25
CA ARG A 236 -15.31 0.75 -0.72
C ARG A 236 -14.51 -0.54 -0.73
N THR A 237 -13.78 -0.82 -1.80
CA THR A 237 -12.86 -1.96 -1.86
C THR A 237 -11.81 -1.89 -0.75
N GLN A 238 -11.16 -0.74 -0.56
CA GLN A 238 -10.16 -0.58 0.51
C GLN A 238 -10.78 -0.77 1.90
N LEU A 239 -11.96 -0.19 2.17
CA LEU A 239 -12.61 -0.32 3.47
C LEU A 239 -13.05 -1.77 3.75
N LYS A 240 -13.52 -2.48 2.71
CA LYS A 240 -13.85 -3.89 2.79
C LYS A 240 -12.61 -4.75 3.07
N LEU A 241 -11.46 -4.42 2.48
CA LEU A 241 -10.16 -5.04 2.80
C LEU A 241 -9.73 -4.75 4.24
N VAL A 242 -9.83 -3.51 4.72
CA VAL A 242 -9.55 -3.15 6.14
C VAL A 242 -10.39 -4.03 7.08
N ALA A 243 -11.70 -4.11 6.86
CA ALA A 243 -12.58 -4.95 7.66
C ALA A 243 -12.22 -6.44 7.57
N SER A 244 -11.74 -6.91 6.41
CA SER A 244 -11.22 -8.26 6.24
C SER A 244 -9.96 -8.51 7.05
N ILE A 245 -8.99 -7.58 7.02
CA ILE A 245 -7.74 -7.66 7.79
C ILE A 245 -8.06 -7.71 9.29
N GLU A 246 -8.95 -6.84 9.76
CA GLU A 246 -9.36 -6.79 11.17
C GLU A 246 -10.02 -8.09 11.63
N ARG A 247 -10.97 -8.62 10.84
CA ARG A 247 -11.64 -9.91 11.13
C ARG A 247 -10.66 -11.07 11.19
N GLN A 248 -9.64 -11.05 10.34
CA GLN A 248 -8.68 -12.15 10.18
C GLN A 248 -7.36 -11.92 10.92
N ALA A 249 -7.23 -10.85 11.73
CA ALA A 249 -5.94 -10.40 12.27
C ALA A 249 -5.15 -11.49 13.00
N ALA A 250 -5.83 -12.34 13.81
CA ALA A 250 -5.17 -13.44 14.51
C ALA A 250 -4.59 -14.49 13.55
N THR A 251 -5.30 -14.80 12.46
CA THR A 251 -4.82 -15.73 11.43
C THR A 251 -3.66 -15.14 10.66
N LEU A 252 -3.74 -13.86 10.27
CA LEU A 252 -2.68 -13.18 9.55
C LEU A 252 -1.40 -13.04 10.40
N ARG A 253 -1.53 -12.74 11.70
CA ARG A 253 -0.36 -12.69 12.61
C ARG A 253 0.33 -14.04 12.73
N ARG A 254 -0.43 -15.15 12.83
CA ARG A 254 0.16 -16.50 12.81
C ARG A 254 0.87 -16.79 11.50
N ALA A 255 0.31 -16.37 10.36
CA ALA A 255 0.91 -16.54 9.05
C ALA A 255 2.21 -15.73 8.87
N ALA A 256 2.32 -14.55 9.50
CA ALA A 256 3.55 -13.74 9.48
C ALA A 256 4.69 -14.28 10.36
N SER A 257 4.37 -15.16 11.31
CA SER A 257 5.33 -15.78 12.24
C SER A 257 5.80 -17.18 11.83
N ALA A 258 5.22 -17.74 10.77
CA ALA A 258 5.52 -19.08 10.26
C ALA A 258 6.68 -19.05 9.27
#